data_AF-A0A934M4X6-F1
#
_entry.id   AF-A0A934M4X6-F1
#
_cell.length_a   1.000
_cell.length_b   1.000
_cell.length_c   1.000
_cell.angle_alpha   90.00
_cell.angle_beta   90.00
_cell.angle_gamma   90.00
#
_symmetry.space_group_name_H-M   'P 1'
#
loop_
_entity.id
_entity.type
_entity.pdbx_description
1 polymer ?
#
loop_
_entity_poly.entity_id
_entity_poly.type
_entity_poly.pdbx_seq_one_letter_code
_entity_poly.pdbx_strand_id
1 'polypeptide(L)' 'MGDVDIINLNSQYEFTSKEAGTIALDGEREITFKSGERFTFKITRNGPLRVDIINTLELAQKSGFFKID' A
#
# COMPACT_ATOMS: atom_id res chain seq x y z
N MET A 1 5.17 -18.76 -20.17
CA MET A 1 4.63 -18.22 -18.91
C MET A 1 5.76 -18.31 -17.90
N GLY A 2 6.23 -17.19 -17.37
CA GLY A 2 7.33 -17.19 -16.41
C GLY A 2 6.90 -17.78 -15.07
N ASP A 3 7.83 -18.44 -14.39
CA ASP A 3 7.61 -18.99 -13.06
C ASP A 3 7.18 -17.88 -12.08
N VAL A 4 6.28 -18.22 -11.17
CA VAL A 4 5.76 -17.30 -10.15
C VAL A 4 6.65 -17.38 -8.92
N ASP A 5 7.34 -16.30 -8.62
CA ASP A 5 8.14 -16.20 -7.40
C ASP A 5 7.30 -15.73 -6.21
N ILE A 6 7.39 -16.45 -5.09
CA ILE A 6 6.77 -16.06 -3.83
C ILE A 6 7.64 -15.00 -3.15
N ILE A 7 7.07 -13.82 -2.90
CA ILE A 7 7.73 -12.72 -2.19
C ILE A 7 7.36 -12.78 -0.71
N ASN A 8 8.37 -12.84 0.16
CA ASN A 8 8.21 -12.81 1.60
C ASN A 8 8.01 -11.38 2.11
N LEU A 9 7.05 -11.21 3.01
CA LEU A 9 6.86 -9.94 3.70
C LEU A 9 8.10 -9.56 4.50
N ASN A 10 8.31 -8.25 4.63
CA ASN A 10 9.38 -7.60 5.36
C ASN A 10 10.81 -7.89 4.89
N SER A 11 10.98 -8.60 3.77
CA SER A 11 12.27 -8.85 3.15
C SER A 11 12.58 -7.75 2.13
N GLN A 12 13.87 -7.45 1.95
CA GLN A 12 14.33 -6.49 0.96
C GLN A 12 14.54 -7.21 -0.38
N TYR A 13 14.06 -6.58 -1.45
CA TYR A 13 14.15 -7.06 -2.81
C TYR A 13 14.80 -6.01 -3.70
N GLU A 14 15.56 -6.49 -4.66
CA GLU A 14 16.15 -5.67 -5.70
C GLU A 14 15.58 -6.09 -7.05
N PHE A 15 15.21 -5.10 -7.86
CA PHE A 15 14.65 -5.30 -9.17
C PHE A 15 15.30 -4.31 -10.15
N THR A 16 15.76 -4.81 -11.28
CA THR A 16 16.23 -3.96 -12.38
C THR A 16 15.24 -4.10 -13.54
N SER A 17 14.70 -2.97 -13.97
CA SER A 17 13.73 -2.95 -15.05
C SER A 17 14.39 -3.36 -16.37
N LYS A 18 13.77 -4.30 -17.09
CA LYS A 18 14.18 -4.64 -18.46
C LYS A 18 13.58 -3.68 -19.48
N GLU A 19 12.41 -3.14 -19.18
CA GLU A 19 11.62 -2.27 -20.04
C GLU A 19 11.11 -1.06 -19.24
N ALA A 20 10.63 -0.01 -19.92
CA ALA A 20 9.97 1.10 -19.24
C ALA A 20 8.58 0.68 -18.73
N GLY A 21 8.13 1.29 -17.64
CA GLY A 21 6.83 0.94 -17.04
C GLY A 21 6.48 1.82 -15.85
N THR A 22 5.46 1.38 -15.11
CA THR A 22 4.97 2.07 -13.91
C THR A 22 4.76 1.07 -12.78
N ILE A 23 5.25 1.39 -11.58
CA ILE A 23 4.96 0.67 -10.34
C ILE A 23 3.81 1.39 -9.64
N ALA A 24 2.66 0.73 -9.49
CA ALA A 24 1.60 1.18 -8.60
C ALA A 24 1.91 0.71 -7.17
N LEU A 25 1.96 1.63 -6.20
CA LEU A 25 2.36 1.35 -4.82
C LEU A 25 1.17 0.95 -3.94
N ASP A 26 0.21 1.86 -3.79
CA ASP A 26 -0.93 1.75 -2.87
C ASP A 26 -2.26 2.17 -3.52
N GLY A 27 -2.27 2.34 -4.85
CA GLY A 27 -3.42 2.80 -5.64
C GLY A 27 -3.59 4.33 -5.69
N GLU A 28 -2.87 5.07 -4.83
CA GLU A 28 -2.82 6.54 -4.89
C GLU A 28 -1.50 7.05 -5.45
N ARG A 29 -0.43 6.27 -5.29
CA ARG A 29 0.92 6.62 -5.72
C ARG A 29 1.44 5.68 -6.80
N GLU A 30 2.03 6.27 -7.82
CA GLU A 30 2.65 5.59 -8.95
C GLU A 30 4.08 6.10 -9.18
N ILE A 31 4.98 5.20 -9.57
CA ILE A 31 6.36 5.54 -9.98
C ILE A 31 6.56 5.08 -11.42
N THR A 32 6.69 6.02 -12.35
CA THR A 32 7.07 5.74 -13.74
C THR A 32 8.58 5.63 -13.85
N PHE A 33 9.06 4.63 -14.59
CA PHE A 33 10.49 4.33 -14.72
C PHE A 33 10.88 3.97 -16.15
N LYS A 34 12.16 4.17 -16.47
CA LYS A 34 12.75 3.76 -17.76
C LYS A 34 13.38 2.37 -17.65
N SER A 35 13.67 1.76 -18.80
CA SER A 35 14.46 0.53 -18.89
C SER A 35 15.86 0.74 -18.27
N GLY A 36 16.34 -0.24 -17.50
CA GLY A 36 17.65 -0.24 -16.85
C GLY A 36 17.69 0.40 -15.47
N GLU A 37 16.59 0.99 -14.99
CA GLU A 37 16.52 1.54 -13.64
C GLU A 37 16.47 0.43 -12.59
N ARG A 38 17.15 0.67 -11.45
CA ARG A 38 17.24 -0.27 -10.34
C ARG A 38 16.41 0.22 -9.15
N PHE A 39 15.57 -0.66 -8.65
CA PHE A 39 14.69 -0.44 -7.52
C PHE A 39 15.12 -1.34 -6.36
N THR A 40 15.06 -0.80 -5.17
CA THR A 40 15.13 -1.57 -3.93
C THR A 40 13.85 -1.32 -3.17
N PHE A 41 13.10 -2.38 -2.86
CA PHE A 41 11.82 -2.26 -2.18
C PHE A 41 11.61 -3.37 -1.16
N LYS A 42 10.67 -3.12 -0.24
CA LYS A 42 10.27 -4.04 0.82
C LYS A 42 8.77 -3.96 0.98
N ILE A 43 8.10 -5.11 0.88
CA ILE A 43 6.65 -5.18 1.11
C ILE A 43 6.41 -5.29 2.61
N THR A 44 5.66 -4.36 3.19
CA THR A 44 5.31 -4.36 4.62
C THR A 44 3.78 -4.31 4.81
N ARG A 45 3.30 -4.64 6.02
CA ARG A 45 1.89 -4.45 6.40
C ARG A 45 1.64 -3.13 7.13
N ASN A 46 2.60 -2.21 7.12
CA ASN A 46 2.50 -0.90 7.74
C ASN A 46 1.99 0.15 6.74
N GLY A 47 1.04 -0.26 5.89
CA GLY A 47 0.37 0.65 4.97
C GLY A 47 -0.45 1.70 5.71
N PRO A 48 -0.99 2.71 5.00
CA PRO A 48 -1.83 3.72 5.61
C PRO A 48 -3.02 3.09 6.33
N LEU A 49 -3.34 3.61 7.53
CA LEU A 49 -4.53 3.19 8.26
C LEU A 49 -5.76 3.75 7.55
N ARG A 50 -6.67 2.86 7.14
CA ARG A 50 -7.97 3.25 6.62
C ARG A 50 -8.95 3.41 7.77
N VAL A 51 -9.52 4.60 7.93
CA VAL A 51 -10.59 4.86 8.91
C VAL A 51 -11.93 4.44 8.30
N ASP A 52 -12.64 3.55 8.99
CA ASP A 52 -14.03 3.24 8.66
C ASP A 52 -14.94 4.29 9.29
N ILE A 53 -15.29 5.31 8.50
CA ILE A 53 -16.06 6.46 8.99
C ILE A 53 -17.41 6.02 9.53
N ILE A 54 -18.11 5.11 8.84
CA ILE A 54 -19.47 4.70 9.21
C ILE A 54 -19.45 3.99 10.55
N ASN A 55 -18.63 2.94 10.69
CA ASN A 55 -18.52 2.20 11.94
C ASN A 55 -17.99 3.09 13.08
N THR A 56 -17.08 4.01 12.79
CA THR A 56 -16.56 4.95 13.78
C THR A 56 -17.66 5.88 14.31
N LEU A 57 -18.49 6.43 13.43
CA LEU A 57 -19.61 7.30 13.82
C LEU A 57 -20.67 6.53 14.62
N GLU A 58 -21.00 5.30 14.22
CA GLU A 58 -21.92 4.45 14.98
C GLU A 58 -21.40 4.13 16.39
N LEU A 59 -20.11 3.80 16.52
CA LEU A 59 -19.44 3.56 17.81
C LEU A 59 -19.44 4.83 18.67
N ALA A 60 -19.16 5.99 18.08
CA ALA A 60 -19.16 7.26 18.78
C ALA A 60 -20.55 7.63 19.31
N GLN A 61 -21.60 7.41 18.52
CA GLN A 61 -23.00 7.59 18.96
C GLN A 61 -23.32 6.66 20.12
N LYS A 62 -23.08 5.36 19.98
CA LYS A 62 -23.35 4.36 21.03
C LYS A 62 -22.57 4.63 22.32
N SER A 63 -21.38 5.19 22.20
CA SER A 63 -20.50 5.51 23.34
C SER A 63 -20.75 6.89 23.95
N GLY A 64 -21.76 7.64 23.47
CA GLY A 64 -22.16 8.92 24.05
C GLY A 64 -21.19 10.08 23.79
N PHE A 65 -20.40 10.02 22.72
CA PHE A 65 -19.47 11.11 22.36
C PHE A 65 -20.18 12.36 21.82
N PHE A 66 -21.42 12.22 21.32
CA PHE A 66 -22.20 13.35 20.82
C PHE A 66 -23.20 13.83 21.89
N LYS A 67 -23.11 15.10 22.27
CA LYS A 67 -24.08 15.78 23.13
C LYS A 67 -24.84 16.81 22.30
N ILE A 68 -26.13 16.96 22.57
CA ILE A 68 -26.96 18.02 22.00
C ILE A 68 -27.03 19.08 23.10
N ASP A 69 -26.45 20.25 22.83
CA ASP A 69 -26.57 21.45 23.67
C ASP A 69 -27.88 22.20 23.35
#